data_AF-A0A3C1BS43-F1
#
_entry.id   AF-A0A3C1BS43-F1
#
_cell.length_a   1.000
_cell.length_b   1.000
_cell.length_c   1.000
_cell.angle_alpha   90.00
_cell.angle_beta   90.00
_cell.angle_gamma   90.00
#
_symmetry.space_group_name_H-M   'P 1'
#
loop_
_entity.id
_entity.type
_entity.pdbx_description
1 polymer ?
#
loop_
_entity_poly.entity_id
_entity_poly.type
_entity_poly.pdbx_seq_one_letter_code
_entity_poly.pdbx_strand_id
1 'polypeptide(L)'
;MDCTKHRKLLSAYVDGECSQFESAAVEAHLKKCAPCRNELSEFYTLGSMITESFTVTEEVDFTSSIMASVMSDSGEAVVPIAKGRKKVIGFSSVAVALLAGLMAFAVMNPLEAETVASGNEKLERYVFEHVASTYDGSNEEFGVVNFGQ
;
A
#
# COMPACT_ATOMS: atom_id res chain seq x y z
N MET A 1 -32.32 4.66 -22.57
CA MET A 1 -31.13 5.38 -22.08
C MET A 1 -30.47 4.48 -21.06
N ASP A 2 -29.19 4.16 -21.22
CA ASP A 2 -28.50 3.16 -20.41
C ASP A 2 -28.20 3.71 -19.00
N CYS A 3 -29.05 3.34 -18.04
CA CYS A 3 -28.85 3.69 -16.64
C CYS A 3 -27.56 3.07 -16.07
N THR A 4 -27.16 1.89 -16.55
CA THR A 4 -25.99 1.17 -16.03
C THR A 4 -24.72 1.99 -16.14
N LYS A 5 -24.51 2.62 -17.31
CA LYS A 5 -23.35 3.49 -17.54
C LYS A 5 -23.34 4.70 -16.60
N HIS A 6 -24.48 5.38 -16.44
CA HIS A 6 -24.55 6.60 -15.63
C HIS A 6 -24.49 6.31 -14.14
N ARG A 7 -25.06 5.17 -13.69
CA ARG A 7 -24.99 4.71 -12.30
C ARG A 7 -23.56 4.49 -11.83
N LYS A 8 -22.70 3.90 -12.68
CA LYS A 8 -21.27 3.74 -12.39
C LYS A 8 -20.56 5.08 -12.16
N LEU A 9 -21.02 6.15 -12.80
CA LEU A 9 -20.45 7.49 -12.68
C LEU A 9 -21.01 8.30 -11.50
N LEU A 10 -22.08 7.84 -10.81
CA LEU A 10 -22.71 8.63 -9.76
C LEU A 10 -21.80 8.84 -8.55
N SER A 11 -21.00 7.86 -8.15
CA SER A 11 -20.03 8.02 -7.06
C SER A 11 -18.96 9.06 -7.43
N ALA A 12 -18.28 8.85 -8.57
CA ALA A 12 -17.28 9.78 -9.07
C ALA A 12 -17.86 11.21 -9.27
N TYR A 13 -19.13 11.34 -9.61
CA TYR A 13 -19.81 12.64 -9.71
C TYR A 13 -19.99 13.30 -8.33
N VAL A 14 -20.34 12.54 -7.29
CA VAL A 14 -20.44 13.06 -5.91
C VAL A 14 -19.07 13.48 -5.38
N ASP A 15 -18.02 12.71 -5.70
CA ASP A 15 -16.64 12.95 -5.28
C ASP A 15 -15.95 14.07 -6.10
N GLY A 16 -16.57 14.52 -7.21
CA GLY A 16 -16.02 15.55 -8.09
C GLY A 16 -14.92 15.05 -9.03
N GLU A 17 -14.80 13.74 -9.21
CA GLU A 17 -13.76 13.07 -10.01
C GLU A 17 -14.16 12.87 -11.49
N CYS A 18 -15.42 13.15 -11.84
CA CYS A 18 -15.87 13.09 -13.23
C CYS A 18 -15.21 14.18 -14.10
N SER A 19 -14.82 13.80 -15.32
CA SER A 19 -14.45 14.78 -16.35
C SER A 19 -15.65 15.68 -16.72
N GLN A 20 -15.39 16.83 -17.33
CA GLN A 20 -16.46 17.76 -17.73
C GLN A 20 -17.50 17.13 -18.67
N PHE A 21 -17.07 16.22 -19.56
CA PHE A 21 -17.97 15.52 -20.47
C PHE A 21 -18.83 14.49 -19.74
N GLU A 22 -18.25 13.75 -18.79
CA GLU A 22 -18.97 12.77 -17.99
C GLU A 22 -20.00 13.42 -17.07
N SER A 23 -19.63 14.51 -16.38
CA SER A 23 -20.55 15.28 -15.55
C SER A 23 -21.73 15.80 -16.37
N ALA A 24 -21.48 16.38 -17.55
CA ALA A 24 -22.54 16.85 -18.44
C ALA A 24 -23.47 15.70 -18.91
N ALA A 25 -22.91 14.51 -19.19
CA ALA A 25 -23.69 13.34 -19.56
C ALA A 25 -24.56 12.82 -18.40
N VAL A 26 -24.01 12.76 -17.19
CA VAL A 26 -24.72 12.40 -15.96
C VAL A 26 -25.85 13.41 -15.69
N GLU A 27 -25.59 14.71 -15.73
CA GLU A 27 -26.61 15.75 -15.55
C GLU A 27 -27.74 15.65 -16.59
N ALA A 28 -27.40 15.42 -17.87
CA ALA A 28 -28.38 15.24 -18.93
C ALA A 28 -29.27 14.01 -18.69
N HIS A 29 -28.70 12.93 -18.15
CA HIS A 29 -29.43 11.73 -17.77
C HIS A 29 -30.33 11.97 -16.54
N LEU A 30 -29.80 12.64 -15.51
CA LEU A 30 -30.52 12.95 -14.28
C LEU A 30 -31.75 13.83 -14.53
N LYS A 31 -31.77 14.67 -15.57
CA LYS A 31 -32.97 15.43 -15.96
C LYS A 31 -34.14 14.53 -16.37
N LYS A 32 -33.86 13.31 -16.86
CA LYS A 32 -34.88 12.41 -17.46
C LYS A 32 -35.12 11.14 -16.65
N CYS A 33 -34.21 10.75 -15.78
CA CYS A 33 -34.27 9.47 -15.06
C CYS A 33 -34.54 9.68 -13.56
N ALA A 34 -35.74 9.34 -13.08
CA ALA A 34 -36.08 9.39 -11.66
C ALA A 34 -35.28 8.39 -10.79
N PRO A 35 -35.10 7.12 -11.20
CA PRO A 35 -34.31 6.16 -10.41
C PRO A 35 -32.90 6.63 -10.11
N CYS A 36 -32.18 7.17 -11.10
CA CYS A 36 -30.80 7.63 -10.88
C CYS A 36 -30.73 8.92 -10.05
N ARG A 37 -31.77 9.75 -10.03
CA ARG A 37 -31.86 10.87 -9.08
C ARG A 37 -32.03 10.39 -7.64
N ASN A 38 -32.83 9.33 -7.45
CA ASN A 38 -33.01 8.76 -6.11
C ASN A 38 -31.70 8.16 -5.60
N GLU A 39 -31.00 7.38 -6.42
CA GLU A 39 -29.70 6.81 -6.05
C GLU A 39 -28.65 7.90 -5.76
N LEU A 40 -28.64 8.99 -6.54
CA LEU A 40 -27.79 10.14 -6.25
C LEU A 40 -28.13 10.78 -4.88
N SER A 41 -29.42 10.89 -4.54
CA SER A 41 -29.83 11.40 -3.23
C SER A 41 -29.45 10.47 -2.07
N GLU A 42 -29.40 9.16 -2.29
CA GLU A 42 -28.92 8.18 -1.31
C GLU A 42 -27.44 8.40 -0.99
N PHE A 43 -26.60 8.66 -2.01
CA PHE A 43 -25.18 9.00 -1.79
C PHE A 43 -25.00 10.26 -0.93
N TYR A 44 -25.73 11.34 -1.22
CA TYR A 44 -25.67 12.56 -0.41
C TYR A 44 -26.20 12.35 1.02
N THR A 45 -27.26 11.55 1.16
CA THR A 45 -27.82 11.20 2.47
C THR A 45 -26.80 10.45 3.32
N LEU A 46 -26.14 9.45 2.74
CA LEU A 46 -25.07 8.71 3.41
C LEU A 46 -23.91 9.63 3.82
N GLY A 47 -23.45 10.51 2.92
CA GLY A 47 -22.41 11.49 3.23
C GLY A 47 -22.79 12.43 4.37
N SER A 48 -24.06 12.87 4.42
CA SER A 48 -24.56 13.71 5.51
C SER A 48 -24.59 12.98 6.85
N MET A 49 -25.02 11.70 6.88
CA MET A 49 -25.03 10.89 8.10
C MET A 49 -23.62 10.67 8.65
N ILE A 50 -22.65 10.41 7.76
CA ILE A 50 -21.25 10.30 8.13
C ILE A 50 -20.76 11.63 8.72
N THR A 51 -20.96 12.73 8.00
CA THR A 51 -20.53 14.06 8.46
C THR A 51 -21.12 14.40 9.82
N GLU A 52 -22.42 14.18 9.99
CA GLU A 52 -23.14 14.42 11.25
C GLU A 52 -22.54 13.61 12.40
N SER A 53 -22.19 12.34 12.17
CA SER A 53 -21.58 11.47 13.18
C SER A 53 -20.21 11.96 13.69
N PHE A 54 -19.48 12.72 12.88
CA PHE A 54 -18.15 13.27 13.22
C PHE A 54 -18.18 14.78 13.55
N THR A 55 -19.36 15.40 13.69
CA THR A 55 -19.47 16.82 14.03
C THR A 55 -18.93 17.18 15.41
N VAL A 56 -18.83 16.19 16.30
CA VAL A 56 -18.24 16.38 17.62
C VAL A 56 -16.73 16.18 17.53
N THR A 57 -16.02 17.27 17.28
CA THR A 57 -14.56 17.30 17.41
C THR A 57 -14.20 17.89 18.76
N GLU A 58 -13.62 17.08 19.64
CA GLU A 58 -12.89 17.61 20.79
C GLU A 58 -11.58 18.26 20.30
N GLU A 59 -11.23 19.44 20.82
CA GLU A 59 -9.92 20.05 20.54
C GLU A 59 -8.83 19.25 21.25
N VAL A 60 -8.30 18.24 20.55
CA VAL A 60 -7.17 17.45 21.03
C VAL A 60 -5.87 18.10 20.56
N ASP A 61 -5.07 18.63 21.49
CA ASP A 61 -3.74 19.14 21.20
C ASP A 61 -2.73 17.99 21.07
N PHE A 62 -2.45 17.60 19.83
CA PHE A 62 -1.44 16.59 19.51
C PHE A 62 -0.01 17.15 19.47
N THR A 63 0.19 18.46 19.58
CA THR A 63 1.49 19.11 19.34
C THR A 63 2.57 18.58 20.28
N SER A 64 2.25 18.47 21.57
CA SER A 64 3.17 17.97 22.59
C SER A 64 3.57 16.51 22.35
N SER A 65 2.60 15.66 22.00
CA SER A 65 2.83 14.23 21.75
C SER A 65 3.62 13.99 20.45
N ILE A 66 3.33 14.74 19.38
CA ILE A 66 4.05 14.63 18.10
C ILE A 66 5.50 15.11 18.26
N MET A 67 5.70 16.27 18.90
CA MET A 67 7.04 16.82 19.12
C MET A 67 7.90 15.90 20.00
N ALA A 68 7.31 15.28 21.02
CA ALA A 68 8.00 14.28 21.84
C ALA A 68 8.49 13.08 21.01
N SER A 69 7.65 12.54 20.11
CA SER A 69 8.01 11.42 19.24
C SER A 69 9.12 11.76 18.24
N VAL A 70 9.09 12.94 17.63
CA VAL A 70 10.13 13.40 16.70
C VAL A 70 11.48 13.58 17.43
N MET A 71 11.45 14.12 18.65
CA MET A 71 12.65 14.33 19.45
C MET A 71 13.28 13.02 19.95
N SER A 72 12.48 12.00 20.26
CA SER A 72 13.00 10.68 20.66
C SER A 72 13.68 9.93 19.52
N ASP A 73 13.27 10.14 18.27
CA ASP A 73 13.89 9.53 17.09
C ASP A 73 15.17 10.26 16.64
N SER A 74 15.29 11.55 16.99
CA SER A 74 16.44 12.39 16.63
C SER A 74 17.62 12.24 17.61
N GLY A 75 17.47 11.41 18.65
CA GLY A 75 18.44 11.23 19.73
C GLY A 75 19.11 9.86 19.70
N GLU A 76 19.86 9.54 18.64
CA GLU A 76 20.89 8.51 18.77
C GLU A 76 21.92 8.98 19.81
N ALA A 77 21.72 8.56 21.06
CA ALA A 77 22.68 8.73 22.12
C ALA A 77 23.96 7.99 21.71
N VAL A 78 24.96 8.75 21.27
CA VAL A 78 26.28 8.23 20.92
C VAL A 78 26.90 7.62 22.18
N VAL A 79 26.78 6.31 22.34
CA VAL A 79 27.36 5.58 23.47
C VAL A 79 28.88 5.74 23.38
N PRO A 80 29.58 6.29 24.40
CA PRO A 80 31.02 6.39 24.35
C PRO A 80 31.62 4.98 24.43
N ILE A 81 32.13 4.49 23.31
CA ILE A 81 32.81 3.20 23.25
C ILE A 81 34.16 3.34 23.97
N ALA A 82 34.19 2.95 25.24
CA ALA A 82 35.42 2.85 26.01
C ALA A 82 36.32 1.76 25.42
N LYS A 83 37.40 2.17 24.74
CA LYS A 83 38.40 1.27 24.16
C LYS A 83 39.28 0.63 25.25
N GLY A 84 38.83 -0.49 25.80
CA GLY A 84 39.66 -1.38 26.63
C GLY A 84 40.56 -2.27 25.76
N ARG A 85 41.88 -2.05 25.76
CA ARG A 85 42.87 -2.94 25.12
C ARG A 85 42.91 -4.28 25.86
N LYS A 86 42.26 -5.31 25.30
CA LYS A 86 42.41 -6.69 25.81
C LYS A 86 43.56 -7.39 25.09
N LYS A 87 44.56 -7.87 25.86
CA LYS A 87 45.64 -8.73 25.37
C LYS A 87 45.04 -10.06 24.90
N VAL A 88 45.31 -10.44 23.65
CA VAL A 88 44.88 -11.72 23.07
C VAL A 88 45.88 -12.79 23.47
N ILE A 89 45.47 -13.75 24.30
CA ILE A 89 46.20 -14.98 24.58
C ILE A 89 45.43 -16.09 23.85
N GLY A 90 46.15 -16.84 23.01
CA GLY A 90 45.58 -17.65 21.93
C GLY A 90 44.81 -18.89 22.36
N PHE A 91 43.77 -19.21 21.58
CA PHE A 91 43.23 -20.55 21.40
C PHE A 91 42.81 -20.70 19.93
N SER A 92 43.80 -21.00 19.07
CA SER A 92 43.60 -21.33 17.66
C SER A 92 43.59 -22.85 17.51
N SER A 93 42.42 -23.48 17.49
CA SER A 93 42.25 -24.81 16.86
C SER A 93 40.79 -25.26 16.72
N VAL A 94 39.84 -24.79 17.55
CA VAL A 94 38.45 -25.30 17.53
C VAL A 94 37.59 -24.68 16.42
N ALA A 95 37.83 -23.41 16.07
CA ALA A 95 36.99 -22.69 15.10
C ALA A 95 37.09 -23.23 13.66
N VAL A 96 38.24 -23.77 13.25
CA VAL A 96 38.45 -24.28 11.89
C VAL A 96 37.68 -25.59 11.65
N ALA A 97 37.58 -26.46 12.67
CA ALA A 97 36.86 -27.72 12.55
C ALA A 97 35.34 -27.53 12.39
N LEU A 98 34.76 -26.51 13.06
CA LEU A 98 33.34 -26.19 12.94
C LEU A 98 32.97 -25.64 11.56
N LEU A 99 33.83 -24.77 10.99
CA LEU A 99 33.61 -24.22 9.65
C LEU A 99 33.73 -25.29 8.56
N ALA A 100 34.69 -26.21 8.68
CA ALA A 100 34.83 -27.32 7.73
C ALA A 100 33.64 -28.28 7.78
N GLY A 101 33.11 -28.57 8.99
CA GLY A 101 31.94 -29.42 9.18
C GLY A 101 30.66 -28.82 8.57
N LEU A 102 30.42 -27.52 8.75
CA LEU A 102 29.27 -26.82 8.16
C LEU A 102 29.32 -26.79 6.63
N MET A 103 30.50 -26.55 6.06
CA MET A 103 30.67 -26.57 4.60
C MET A 103 30.45 -27.97 4.02
N ALA A 104 30.93 -29.03 4.67
CA ALA A 104 30.67 -30.40 4.24
C ALA A 104 29.17 -30.76 4.34
N PHE A 105 28.49 -30.33 5.39
CA PHE A 105 27.05 -30.52 5.55
C PHE A 105 26.25 -29.80 4.45
N ALA A 106 26.62 -28.57 4.11
CA ALA A 106 25.97 -27.79 3.05
C ALA A 106 26.18 -28.40 1.64
N VAL A 107 27.31 -29.06 1.39
CA VAL A 107 27.55 -29.78 0.13
C VAL A 107 26.75 -31.08 0.04
N MET A 108 26.54 -31.77 1.18
CA MET A 108 25.81 -33.04 1.23
C MET A 108 24.29 -32.87 1.32
N ASN A 109 23.82 -31.75 1.87
CA ASN A 109 22.40 -31.36 1.92
C ASN A 109 22.21 -30.03 1.19
N PRO A 110 21.93 -30.03 -0.13
CA PRO A 110 21.48 -28.82 -0.79
C PRO A 110 20.13 -28.43 -0.18
N LEU A 111 20.17 -27.48 0.77
CA LEU A 111 18.97 -26.89 1.36
C LEU A 111 18.09 -26.38 0.23
N GLU A 112 16.85 -26.87 0.21
CA GLU A 112 15.86 -26.75 -0.86
C GLU A 112 15.56 -25.28 -1.24
N ALA A 113 16.42 -24.70 -2.09
CA ALA A 113 16.19 -23.41 -2.74
C ALA A 113 15.05 -23.48 -3.77
N GLU A 114 14.56 -24.68 -4.12
CA GLU A 114 13.46 -24.89 -5.07
C GLU A 114 12.08 -24.54 -4.50
N THR A 115 11.90 -24.57 -3.18
CA THR A 115 10.57 -24.34 -2.55
C THR A 115 10.12 -22.88 -2.62
N VAL A 116 11.07 -21.93 -2.53
CA VAL A 116 10.78 -20.49 -2.56
C VAL A 116 10.52 -20.01 -3.98
N ALA A 117 11.24 -20.53 -4.97
CA ALA A 117 11.04 -20.19 -6.38
C ALA A 117 9.65 -20.66 -6.89
N SER A 118 9.24 -21.88 -6.52
CA SER A 118 7.92 -22.43 -6.86
C SER A 118 6.75 -21.66 -6.22
N GLY A 119 6.94 -21.19 -4.98
CA GLY A 119 5.94 -20.38 -4.27
C GLY A 119 5.66 -19.04 -4.95
N ASN A 120 6.72 -18.35 -5.40
CA ASN A 120 6.59 -17.06 -6.06
C ASN A 120 5.93 -17.16 -7.44
N GLU A 121 6.25 -18.19 -8.24
CA GLU A 121 5.61 -18.41 -9.55
C GLU A 121 4.10 -18.64 -9.44
N LYS A 122 3.67 -19.38 -8.41
CA LYS A 122 2.24 -19.65 -8.16
C LYS A 122 1.50 -18.39 -7.73
N LEU A 123 2.15 -17.51 -6.98
CA LEU A 123 1.59 -16.23 -6.55
C LEU A 123 1.40 -15.28 -7.74
N GLU A 124 2.41 -15.17 -8.60
CA GLU A 124 2.35 -14.34 -9.81
C GLU A 124 1.21 -14.80 -10.73
N ARG A 125 1.04 -16.10 -10.94
CA ARG A 125 -0.06 -16.65 -11.75
C ARG A 125 -1.44 -16.28 -11.19
N TYR A 126 -1.62 -16.37 -9.87
CA TYR A 126 -2.88 -16.01 -9.22
C TYR A 126 -3.18 -14.52 -9.35
N VAL A 127 -2.16 -13.67 -9.17
CA VAL A 127 -2.26 -12.22 -9.32
C VAL A 127 -2.63 -11.86 -10.76
N PHE A 128 -1.97 -12.44 -11.76
CA PHE A 128 -2.32 -12.20 -13.17
C PHE A 128 -3.76 -12.64 -13.50
N GLU A 129 -4.19 -13.81 -13.02
CA GLU A 129 -5.53 -14.33 -13.31
C GLU A 129 -6.64 -13.45 -12.69
N HIS A 130 -6.44 -12.92 -11.49
CA HIS A 130 -7.47 -12.15 -10.79
C HIS A 130 -7.43 -10.64 -11.13
N VAL A 131 -6.24 -10.09 -11.40
CA VAL A 131 -6.08 -8.68 -11.81
C VAL A 131 -6.48 -8.47 -13.27
N ALA A 132 -6.18 -9.41 -14.18
CA ALA A 132 -6.64 -9.29 -15.56
C ALA A 132 -8.17 -9.39 -15.70
N SER A 133 -8.85 -10.09 -14.78
CA SER A 133 -10.33 -10.14 -14.78
C SER A 133 -10.99 -8.82 -14.37
N THR A 134 -10.26 -7.94 -13.69
CA THR A 134 -10.72 -6.62 -13.25
C THR A 134 -10.29 -5.49 -14.20
N TYR A 135 -9.44 -5.78 -15.18
CA TYR A 135 -8.96 -4.80 -16.16
C TYR A 135 -9.70 -4.95 -17.50
N ASP A 136 -10.84 -4.26 -17.60
CA ASP A 136 -11.48 -3.92 -18.87
C ASP A 136 -10.55 -2.96 -19.63
N GLY A 137 -9.84 -3.47 -20.63
CA GLY A 137 -8.85 -2.77 -21.43
C GLY A 137 -9.46 -1.70 -22.34
N SER A 138 -9.86 -0.57 -21.76
CA SER A 138 -10.15 0.66 -22.50
C SER A 138 -9.31 1.84 -21.99
N ASN A 139 -8.23 2.13 -22.73
CA ASN A 139 -7.46 3.40 -22.75
C ASN A 139 -6.60 3.66 -21.47
N GLU A 140 -5.33 4.10 -21.48
CA GLU A 140 -4.56 5.01 -22.35
C GLU A 140 -3.04 4.73 -22.25
N GLU A 141 -2.27 5.32 -23.17
CA GLU A 141 -0.82 5.47 -23.11
C GLU A 141 -0.32 5.91 -21.72
N PHE A 142 0.36 5.02 -21.00
CA PHE A 142 1.10 5.41 -19.81
C PHE A 142 2.43 6.02 -20.23
N GLY A 143 2.54 7.33 -20.08
CA GLY A 143 3.81 8.06 -20.14
C GLY A 143 4.79 7.47 -19.13
N VAL A 144 5.95 7.04 -19.63
CA VAL A 144 7.06 6.56 -18.81
C VAL A 144 7.59 7.75 -17.99
N VAL A 145 7.22 7.84 -16.72
CA VAL A 145 7.86 8.77 -15.78
C VAL A 145 9.26 8.21 -15.46
N ASN A 146 10.26 8.80 -16.11
CA ASN A 146 11.66 8.45 -15.91
C ASN A 146 12.16 9.19 -14.66
N PHE A 147 12.38 8.46 -13.56
CA PHE A 147 13.11 9.00 -12.41
C PHE A 147 14.60 8.86 -12.69
N GLY A 148 15.19 9.91 -13.29
CA GLY A 148 16.62 9.93 -13.59
C GLY A 148 17.16 11.33 -13.87
N GLN A 149 17.88 11.85 -12.86
CA GLN A 149 18.70 13.07 -12.75
C GLN A 149 18.00 14.39 -12.43
#